data_AF-A0A3S4VGT7-F1
#
_entry.id   AF-A0A3S4VGT7-F1
#
_cell.length_a   1.000
_cell.length_b   1.000
_cell.length_c   1.000
_cell.angle_alpha   90.00
_cell.angle_beta   90.00
_cell.angle_gamma   90.00
#
_symmetry.space_group_name_H-M   'P 1'
#
loop_
_entity.id
_entity.type
_entity.pdbx_description
1 polymer ?
#
loop_
_entity_poly.entity_id
_entity_poly.type
_entity_poly.pdbx_seq_one_letter_code
_entity_poly.pdbx_strand_id
1 'polypeptide(L)' 'MTVRSANCLKAETIHYIGDLVQRTEVELLKTPNLGKKSLTEIKDVLASRGLSLGMRLENWPPASIAED' A
#
# COMPACT_ATOMS: atom_id res chain seq x y z
N MET A 1 -1.07 -12.31 -0.86
CA MET A 1 -0.45 -11.38 0.10
C MET A 1 -0.06 -12.16 1.35
N THR A 2 1.19 -12.13 1.75
CA THR A 2 1.68 -12.88 2.94
C THR A 2 1.44 -12.13 4.24
N VAL A 3 1.45 -12.85 5.38
CA VAL A 3 1.39 -12.26 6.74
C VAL A 3 2.50 -11.24 6.98
N ARG A 4 3.70 -11.47 6.41
CA ARG A 4 4.79 -10.48 6.49
C ARG A 4 4.42 -9.19 5.78
N SER A 5 3.95 -9.27 4.53
CA SER A 5 3.56 -8.08 3.77
C SER A 5 2.51 -7.26 4.51
N ALA A 6 1.47 -7.91 5.06
CA ALA A 6 0.43 -7.23 5.83
C ALA A 6 0.97 -6.55 7.10
N ASN A 7 1.88 -7.22 7.84
CA ASN A 7 2.47 -6.64 9.05
C ASN A 7 3.44 -5.48 8.74
N CYS A 8 4.15 -5.54 7.60
CA CYS A 8 5.03 -4.44 7.15
C CYS A 8 4.22 -3.20 6.81
N LEU A 9 3.11 -3.37 6.10
CA LEU A 9 2.22 -2.27 5.74
C LEU A 9 1.61 -1.62 6.98
N LYS A 10 1.16 -2.41 7.96
CA LYS A 10 0.68 -1.89 9.25
C LYS A 10 1.74 -1.10 10.01
N ALA A 11 3.01 -1.52 9.98
CA ALA A 11 4.11 -0.80 10.63
C ALA A 11 4.39 0.57 9.97
N GLU A 12 4.07 0.71 8.68
CA GLU A 12 4.22 1.94 7.90
C GLU A 12 2.96 2.83 7.92
N THR A 13 2.02 2.57 8.85
CA THR A 13 0.70 3.25 8.94
C THR A 13 -0.15 3.12 7.66
N ILE A 14 0.06 2.05 6.89
CA ILE A 14 -0.73 1.75 5.69
C ILE A 14 -1.86 0.81 6.12
N HIS A 15 -3.04 1.39 6.35
CA HIS A 15 -4.22 0.67 6.85
C HIS A 15 -5.18 0.32 5.73
N TYR A 16 -5.27 1.20 4.73
CA TYR A 16 -6.18 1.07 3.61
C TYR A 16 -5.46 0.92 2.28
N ILE A 17 -6.17 0.41 1.27
CA ILE A 17 -5.67 0.37 -0.11
C ILE A 17 -5.36 1.79 -0.60
N GLY A 18 -6.14 2.79 -0.16
CA GLY A 18 -5.89 4.21 -0.49
C GLY A 18 -4.54 4.72 0.00
N ASP A 19 -4.11 4.31 1.20
CA ASP A 19 -2.78 4.65 1.72
C ASP A 19 -1.68 3.98 0.89
N LEU A 20 -1.90 2.71 0.51
CA LEU A 20 -0.92 1.91 -0.23
C LEU A 20 -0.68 2.45 -1.64
N VAL A 21 -1.75 2.74 -2.39
CA VAL A 21 -1.61 3.19 -3.79
C VAL A 21 -0.95 4.56 -3.90
N GLN A 22 -0.97 5.37 -2.85
CA GLN A 22 -0.30 6.67 -2.81
C GLN A 22 1.21 6.58 -2.55
N ARG A 23 1.72 5.43 -2.06
CA ARG A 23 3.15 5.22 -1.87
C ARG A 23 3.83 4.82 -3.16
N THR A 24 5.08 5.25 -3.31
CA THR A 24 5.90 4.87 -4.46
C THR A 24 6.65 3.56 -4.23
N GLU A 25 7.05 2.91 -5.32
CA GLU A 25 7.87 1.68 -5.27
C GLU A 25 9.18 1.90 -4.49
N VAL A 26 9.78 3.08 -4.63
CA VAL A 26 11.02 3.47 -3.95
C VAL A 26 10.83 3.64 -2.45
N GLU A 27 9.72 4.23 -2.02
CA GLU A 27 9.40 4.38 -0.59
C GLU A 27 9.17 3.03 0.07
N LEU A 28 8.36 2.16 -0.57
CA LEU A 28 8.08 0.83 -0.05
C LEU A 28 9.34 -0.03 0.05
N LEU A 29 10.30 0.10 -0.88
CA LEU A 29 11.58 -0.61 -0.80
C LEU A 29 12.54 -0.10 0.27
N LYS A 30 12.33 1.11 0.81
CA LYS A 30 13.11 1.61 1.95
C LYS A 30 12.63 1.02 3.27
N THR A 31 11.42 0.49 3.33
CA THR A 31 10.89 -0.18 4.52
C THR A 31 11.69 -1.45 4.81
N PRO A 32 12.30 -1.58 6.00
CA PRO A 32 13.28 -2.65 6.31
C PRO A 32 12.72 -4.09 6.22
N ASN A 33 11.41 -4.25 6.11
CA ASN A 33 10.75 -5.56 6.05
C ASN A 33 10.05 -5.83 4.70
N LEU A 34 10.12 -4.90 3.74
CA LEU A 34 9.45 -5.02 2.44
C LEU A 34 10.51 -5.26 1.34
N GLY A 35 10.63 -6.52 0.92
CA GLY A 35 11.56 -6.92 -0.15
C GLY A 35 10.93 -6.89 -1.54
N LYS A 36 11.77 -7.02 -2.58
CA LYS A 36 11.36 -7.05 -3.99
C LYS A 36 10.25 -8.06 -4.29
N LYS A 37 10.29 -9.25 -3.67
CA LYS A 37 9.24 -10.27 -3.85
C LYS A 37 7.88 -9.79 -3.31
N SER A 38 7.85 -9.27 -2.09
CA SER A 38 6.63 -8.72 -1.48
C SER A 38 6.07 -7.55 -2.28
N LEU A 39 6.96 -6.71 -2.83
CA LEU A 39 6.59 -5.59 -3.68
C LEU A 39 5.94 -6.05 -4.98
N THR A 40 6.51 -7.06 -5.66
CA THR A 40 5.89 -7.66 -6.85
C THR A 40 4.50 -8.21 -6.52
N GLU A 41 4.35 -8.97 -5.43
CA GLU A 41 3.05 -9.48 -5.00
C GLU A 41 2.03 -8.35 -4.75
N ILE A 42 2.47 -7.23 -4.15
CA ILE A 42 1.63 -6.05 -3.95
C ILE A 42 1.19 -5.46 -5.30
N LYS A 43 2.13 -5.27 -6.23
CA LYS A 43 1.83 -4.73 -7.57
C LYS A 43 0.87 -5.64 -8.34
N ASP A 44 1.05 -6.95 -8.29
CA ASP A 44 0.17 -7.90 -8.97
C ASP A 44 -1.25 -7.85 -8.41
N VAL A 45 -1.38 -7.77 -7.07
CA VAL A 45 -2.69 -7.61 -6.41
C VAL A 45 -3.35 -6.29 -6.78
N LEU A 46 -2.60 -5.18 -6.83
CA LEU A 46 -3.13 -3.88 -7.26
C LEU A 46 -3.56 -3.93 -8.74
N ALA A 47 -2.73 -4.50 -9.61
CA ALA A 47 -3.01 -4.62 -11.04
C ALA A 47 -4.26 -5.46 -11.31
N SER A 48 -4.49 -6.54 -10.56
CA SER A 48 -5.72 -7.35 -10.66
C SER A 48 -7.01 -6.57 -10.36
N ARG A 49 -6.89 -5.41 -9.69
CA ARG A 49 -7.99 -4.50 -9.34
C ARG A 49 -7.98 -3.21 -10.16
N GLY A 50 -7.11 -3.11 -11.17
CA GLY A 50 -6.95 -1.91 -11.99
C GLY A 50 -6.27 -0.74 -11.26
N LEU A 51 -5.51 -1.02 -10.21
CA LEU A 51 -4.78 -0.03 -9.41
C LEU A 51 -3.27 -0.13 -9.64
N SER A 52 -2.55 0.93 -9.31
CA SER A 52 -1.08 0.99 -9.35
C SER A 52 -0.52 1.71 -8.12
N LEU A 53 0.79 1.58 -7.91
CA LEU A 53 1.52 2.41 -6.92
C LEU A 53 1.76 3.82 -7.46
N GLY A 54 1.98 4.78 -6.57
CA GLY A 54 2.18 6.19 -6.90
C GLY A 54 0.94 6.90 -7.48
N MET A 55 -0.25 6.36 -7.28
CA MET A 55 -1.50 7.03 -7.66
C MET A 55 -1.77 8.20 -6.73
N ARG A 56 -2.21 9.33 -7.27
CA ARG A 56 -2.72 10.44 -6.49
C ARG A 56 -4.23 10.29 -6.33
N LEU A 57 -4.69 10.10 -5.10
CA LEU A 57 -6.12 10.11 -4.79
C LEU A 57 -6.54 11.52 -4.38
N GLU A 58 -7.64 12.02 -4.94
CA GLU A 58 -8.24 13.27 -4.50
C GLU A 58 -9.18 12.99 -3.32
N ASN A 59 -9.17 13.88 -2.31
CA ASN A 59 -10.04 13.79 -1.13
C ASN A 59 -9.86 12.51 -0.29
N TRP A 60 -8.62 11.99 -0.21
CA TRP A 60 -8.26 10.90 0.71
C TRP A 60 -7.75 11.46 2.05
N PRO A 61 -8.19 10.92 3.21
CA PRO A 61 -9.17 9.85 3.37
C PRO A 61 -10.62 10.35 3.19
N PRO A 62 -11.54 9.52 2.66
CA PRO A 62 -12.95 9.86 2.55
C PRO A 62 -13.60 10.01 3.94
N ALA A 63 -14.61 10.88 4.04
CA ALA A 63 -15.25 11.24 5.31
C ALA A 63 -15.76 10.03 6.13
N SER A 64 -16.16 8.94 5.47
CA SER A 64 -16.61 7.71 6.12
C SER A 64 -15.52 6.96 6.89
N ILE A 65 -14.24 7.25 6.64
CA ILE A 65 -13.09 6.63 7.31
C ILE A 65 -12.50 7.56 8.39
N ALA A 66 -12.79 8.86 8.33
CA ALA A 66 -12.22 9.86 9.23
C ALA A 66 -12.82 9.85 10.66
N GLU A 67 -13.83 9.01 10.91
CA GLU A 67 -14.53 8.91 12.19
C GLU A 67 -14.07 7.71 13.06
N ASP A 68 -13.12 6.89 12.58
CA ASP A 68 -12.56 5.71 13.28
C ASP A 68 -11.29 6.02 14.11
#